data_AF-A0A813L164-F1
#
_entry.id   AF-A0A813L164-F1
#
_cell.length_a   1.000
_cell.length_b   1.000
_cell.length_c   1.000
_cell.angle_alpha   90.00
_cell.angle_beta   90.00
_cell.angle_gamma   90.00
#
_symmetry.space_group_name_H-M   'P 1'
#
loop_
_entity.id
_entity.type
_entity.pdbx_description
1 polymer ?
#
loop_
_entity_poly.entity_id
_entity_poly.type
_entity_poly.pdbx_seq_one_letter_code
_entity_poly.pdbx_strand_id
1 'polypeptide(L)'
;EKAVRRLGELIAEGHIKNYESVRLYIETTKEAQELNCPVCLELWKSPVKAKCGHIFCEQCICDWKKRCKRLRLPVHCPCCRADVSMAVQQLVIQDPVKAVSRKHLDSDRGKRSRGWPRRQLTLH
;
A
#
# COMPACT_ATOMS: atom_id res chain seq x y z
N GLU A 1 13.11 8.74 2.43
CA GLU A 1 12.09 9.32 3.37
C GLU A 1 11.45 10.64 2.89
N LYS A 2 12.16 11.50 2.13
CA LYS A 2 11.58 12.77 1.63
C LYS A 2 10.38 12.57 0.69
N ALA A 3 10.45 11.58 -0.20
CA ALA A 3 9.36 11.28 -1.13
C ALA A 3 8.07 10.82 -0.43
N VAL A 4 8.19 9.99 0.62
CA VAL A 4 7.05 9.54 1.44
C VAL A 4 6.35 10.75 2.09
N ARG A 5 7.13 11.69 2.64
CA ARG A 5 6.59 12.90 3.28
C ARG A 5 5.85 13.77 2.27
N ARG A 6 6.47 14.01 1.10
CA ARG A 6 5.87 14.84 0.04
C ARG A 6 4.61 14.22 -0.54
N LEU A 7 4.61 12.91 -0.80
CA LEU A 7 3.42 12.19 -1.24
C LEU A 7 2.31 12.23 -0.16
N GLY A 8 2.69 12.10 1.11
CA GLY A 8 1.77 12.25 2.24
C GLY A 8 1.11 13.63 2.30
N GLU A 9 1.86 14.71 2.08
CA GLU A 9 1.34 16.08 1.98
C GLU A 9 0.35 16.22 0.82
N LEU A 10 0.71 15.77 -0.38
CA LEU A 10 -0.14 15.87 -1.58
C LEU A 10 -1.46 15.09 -1.44
N ILE A 11 -1.44 13.95 -0.73
CA ILE A 11 -2.63 13.17 -0.43
C ILE A 11 -3.48 13.88 0.65
N ALA A 12 -2.84 14.48 1.66
CA ALA A 12 -3.53 15.21 2.72
C ALA A 12 -4.22 16.50 2.19
N GLU A 13 -3.55 17.21 1.29
CA GLU A 13 -4.08 18.38 0.55
C GLU A 13 -5.14 17.99 -0.49
N GLY A 14 -5.27 16.70 -0.79
CA GLY A 14 -6.22 16.20 -1.77
C GLY A 14 -5.81 16.45 -3.22
N HIS A 15 -4.55 16.78 -3.50
CA HIS A 15 -4.01 16.83 -4.86
C HIS A 15 -3.94 15.43 -5.50
N ILE A 16 -3.78 14.39 -4.68
CA ILE A 16 -3.78 12.99 -5.11
C ILE A 16 -4.94 12.26 -4.45
N LYS A 17 -5.94 11.88 -5.26
CA LYS A 17 -7.23 11.35 -4.77
C LYS A 17 -7.52 9.90 -5.17
N ASN A 18 -6.73 9.33 -6.08
CA ASN A 18 -6.91 7.96 -6.58
C ASN A 18 -5.57 7.26 -6.79
N TYR A 19 -5.61 5.93 -6.88
CA TYR A 19 -4.43 5.09 -7.03
C TYR A 19 -3.64 5.41 -8.29
N GLU A 20 -4.33 5.75 -9.38
CA GLU A 20 -3.70 6.10 -10.65
C GLU A 20 -2.85 7.37 -10.54
N SER A 21 -3.32 8.36 -9.77
CA SER A 21 -2.56 9.59 -9.49
C SER A 21 -1.38 9.35 -8.56
N VAL A 22 -1.49 8.43 -7.59
CA VAL A 22 -0.35 7.97 -6.78
C VAL A 22 0.70 7.33 -7.69
N ARG A 23 0.25 6.43 -8.56
CA ARG A 23 1.10 5.72 -9.53
C ARG A 23 1.81 6.69 -10.49
N LEU A 24 1.08 7.63 -11.08
CA LEU A 24 1.64 8.65 -11.97
C LEU A 24 2.67 9.52 -11.26
N TYR A 25 2.42 9.93 -10.01
CA TYR A 25 3.42 10.66 -9.21
C TYR A 25 4.70 9.82 -9.01
N ILE A 26 4.55 8.52 -8.77
CA ILE A 26 5.70 7.62 -8.57
C ILE A 26 6.50 7.42 -9.85
N GLU A 27 5.81 7.28 -10.99
CA GLU A 27 6.44 7.07 -12.29
C GLU A 27 7.12 8.35 -12.82
N THR A 28 6.62 9.53 -12.45
CA THR A 28 7.11 10.83 -12.96
C THR A 28 8.16 11.50 -12.06
N THR A 29 8.30 11.09 -10.80
CA THR A 29 9.27 11.71 -9.87
C THR A 29 10.43 10.78 -9.56
N LYS A 30 11.66 11.28 -9.74
CA LYS A 30 12.88 10.51 -9.45
C LYS A 30 12.98 10.11 -7.99
N GLU A 31 12.46 10.92 -7.06
CA GLU A 31 12.52 10.59 -5.63
C GLU A 31 11.55 9.47 -5.23
N ALA A 32 10.52 9.18 -6.03
CA ALA A 32 9.53 8.16 -5.70
C ALA A 32 9.95 6.73 -6.05
N GLN A 33 11.09 6.53 -6.73
CA GLN A 33 11.71 5.20 -6.82
C GLN A 33 12.05 4.63 -5.44
N GLU A 34 12.21 5.49 -4.42
CA GLU A 34 12.32 5.09 -3.01
C GLU A 34 11.08 4.34 -2.49
N LEU A 35 9.94 4.40 -3.19
CA LEU A 35 8.66 3.77 -2.82
C LEU A 35 8.44 2.41 -3.50
N ASN A 36 9.38 1.97 -4.35
CA ASN A 36 9.28 0.71 -5.04
C ASN A 36 9.89 -0.42 -4.21
N CYS A 37 9.29 -1.60 -4.34
CA CYS A 37 9.83 -2.82 -3.81
C CYS A 37 11.12 -3.17 -4.57
N PRO A 38 12.26 -3.36 -3.90
CA PRO A 38 13.51 -3.70 -4.57
C PRO A 38 13.51 -5.11 -5.18
N VAL A 39 12.47 -5.92 -4.91
CA VAL A 39 12.33 -7.29 -5.44
C VAL A 39 11.49 -7.31 -6.72
N CYS A 40 10.31 -6.67 -6.72
CA CYS A 40 9.43 -6.66 -7.90
C CYS A 40 9.49 -5.37 -8.72
N LEU A 41 10.22 -4.35 -8.24
CA LEU A 41 10.40 -3.03 -8.86
C LEU A 41 9.12 -2.20 -9.04
N GLU A 42 8.01 -2.70 -8.51
CA GLU A 42 6.70 -2.05 -8.44
C GLU A 42 6.53 -1.32 -7.10
N LEU A 43 5.59 -0.38 -7.04
CA LEU A 43 5.15 0.25 -5.80
C LEU A 43 4.81 -0.79 -4.72
N TRP A 44 5.19 -0.51 -3.47
CA TRP A 44 4.93 -1.43 -2.35
C TRP A 44 3.47 -1.81 -2.23
N LYS A 45 3.21 -3.12 -2.18
CA LYS A 45 1.89 -3.71 -1.87
C LYS A 45 2.00 -4.39 -0.52
N SER A 46 1.28 -3.88 0.49
CA SER A 46 1.42 -4.34 1.88
C SER A 46 2.90 -4.32 2.33
N PRO A 47 3.52 -3.14 2.48
CA PRO A 47 4.93 -3.03 2.84
C PRO A 47 5.23 -3.65 4.21
N VAL A 48 6.30 -4.44 4.27
CA VAL A 48 6.85 -5.00 5.51
C VAL A 48 8.29 -4.55 5.69
N LYS A 49 8.67 -4.15 6.90
CA LYS A 49 10.05 -3.76 7.23
C LYS A 49 10.78 -4.96 7.78
N ALA A 50 11.89 -5.30 7.14
CA ALA A 50 12.86 -6.22 7.73
C ALA A 50 13.61 -5.52 8.86
N LYS A 51 14.15 -6.27 9.84
CA LYS A 51 14.94 -5.70 10.95
C LYS A 51 16.10 -4.81 10.49
N CYS A 52 16.67 -5.08 9.32
CA CYS A 52 17.72 -4.25 8.71
C CYS A 52 17.22 -2.91 8.13
N GLY A 53 15.94 -2.57 8.29
CA GLY A 53 15.34 -1.31 7.84
C GLY A 53 14.79 -1.31 6.41
N HIS A 54 15.16 -2.30 5.59
CA HIS A 54 14.67 -2.41 4.20
C HIS A 54 13.19 -2.82 4.15
N ILE A 55 12.49 -2.26 3.16
CA ILE A 55 11.05 -2.42 2.97
C ILE A 55 10.79 -3.23 1.69
N PHE A 56 9.89 -4.20 1.79
CA PHE A 56 9.50 -5.08 0.68
C PHE A 56 7.98 -5.24 0.66
N CYS A 57 7.41 -5.67 -0.46
CA CYS A 57 6.06 -6.22 -0.45
C CYS A 57 6.02 -7.48 0.42
N GLU A 58 4.95 -7.67 1.18
CA GLU A 58 4.70 -8.88 1.97
C GLU A 58 4.89 -10.16 1.14
N GLN A 59 4.26 -10.21 -0.03
CA GLN A 59 4.34 -11.36 -0.93
C GLN A 59 5.78 -11.61 -1.40
N CYS A 60 6.51 -10.55 -1.79
CA CYS A 60 7.88 -10.66 -2.28
C CYS A 60 8.83 -11.27 -1.25
N ILE A 61 8.76 -10.82 0.01
CA ILE A 61 9.64 -11.37 1.05
C ILE A 61 9.22 -12.78 1.46
N CYS A 62 7.92 -13.09 1.41
CA CYS A 62 7.42 -14.45 1.65
C CYS A 62 7.92 -15.44 0.60
N ASP A 63 7.87 -15.07 -0.68
CA ASP A 63 8.34 -15.92 -1.77
C ASP A 63 9.87 -16.06 -1.77
N TRP A 64 10.59 -14.99 -1.40
CA TRP A 64 12.02 -15.05 -1.15
C TRP A 64 12.39 -16.07 -0.07
N LYS A 65 11.70 -16.03 1.09
CA LYS A 65 11.88 -17.01 2.17
C LYS A 65 11.61 -18.45 1.71
N LYS A 66 10.53 -18.68 0.96
CA LYS A 66 10.20 -19.99 0.40
C LYS A 66 11.28 -20.49 -0.56
N ARG A 67 11.81 -19.60 -1.41
CA ARG A 67 12.90 -19.92 -2.35
C ARG A 67 14.18 -20.30 -1.61
N CYS A 68 14.61 -19.53 -0.61
CA CYS A 68 15.78 -19.85 0.21
C CYS A 68 15.64 -21.23 0.87
N LYS A 69 14.48 -21.52 1.49
CA LYS A 69 14.19 -22.83 2.08
C LYS A 69 14.30 -23.97 1.06
N ARG A 70 13.70 -23.82 -0.13
CA ARG A 70 13.75 -24.82 -1.20
C ARG A 70 15.18 -25.09 -1.69
N LEU A 71 16.03 -24.07 -1.71
CA LEU A 71 17.43 -24.16 -2.12
C LEU A 71 18.39 -24.48 -0.95
N ARG A 72 17.87 -24.72 0.27
CA ARG A 72 18.66 -24.89 1.50
C ARG A 72 19.67 -23.76 1.75
N LEU A 73 19.30 -22.54 1.35
CA LEU A 73 20.09 -21.33 1.56
C LEU A 73 19.63 -20.60 2.83
N PRO A 74 20.56 -19.92 3.54
CA PRO A 74 20.19 -19.03 4.62
C PRO A 74 19.30 -17.89 4.10
N VAL A 75 18.39 -17.42 4.96
CA VAL A 75 17.45 -16.36 4.60
C VAL A 75 18.07 -15.01 4.94
N HIS A 76 18.60 -14.35 3.92
CA HIS A 76 19.21 -13.02 4.04
C HIS A 76 18.40 -11.94 3.31
N CYS A 77 18.58 -10.69 3.72
CA CYS A 77 17.97 -9.54 3.07
C CYS A 77 18.43 -9.43 1.61
N PRO A 78 17.52 -9.32 0.62
CA PRO A 78 17.91 -9.12 -0.78
C PRO A 78 18.77 -7.89 -1.04
N CYS A 79 18.65 -6.84 -0.20
CA CYS A 79 19.35 -5.57 -0.40
C CYS A 79 20.73 -5.51 0.26
N CYS A 80 20.84 -5.97 1.51
CA CYS A 80 22.06 -5.80 2.32
C CYS A 80 22.64 -7.09 2.87
N ARG A 81 22.03 -8.25 2.56
CA ARG A 81 22.45 -9.58 3.01
C ARG A 81 22.46 -9.80 4.53
N ALA A 82 21.98 -8.84 5.31
CA ALA A 82 21.75 -9.02 6.74
C ALA A 82 20.77 -10.17 7.01
N ASP A 83 20.91 -10.86 8.14
CA ASP A 83 20.01 -11.95 8.51
C ASP A 83 18.58 -11.44 8.70
N VAL A 84 17.64 -12.05 7.96
CA VAL A 84 16.20 -11.76 8.07
C VAL A 84 15.44 -12.92 8.72
N SER A 85 16.18 -13.81 9.40
CA SER A 85 15.68 -15.00 10.07
C SER A 85 14.63 -14.68 11.15
N MET A 86 14.65 -13.48 11.73
CA MET A 86 13.73 -13.12 12.82
C MET A 86 13.03 -11.78 12.56
N ALA A 87 11.70 -11.85 12.45
CA ALA A 87 10.70 -10.78 12.41
C ALA A 87 10.78 -9.77 11.24
N VAL A 88 9.82 -9.91 10.32
CA VAL A 88 9.32 -8.79 9.53
C VAL A 88 8.22 -8.13 10.36
N GLN A 89 8.34 -6.84 10.64
CA GLN A 89 7.23 -6.09 11.20
C GLN A 89 6.36 -5.64 10.04
N GLN A 90 5.06 -5.92 10.11
CA GLN A 90 4.12 -5.24 9.22
C GLN A 90 4.23 -3.76 9.56
N LEU A 91 4.69 -2.97 8.61
CA LEU A 91 4.63 -1.54 8.82
C LEU A 91 3.18 -1.13 8.68
N VAL A 92 2.64 -0.51 9.72
CA VAL A 92 1.46 0.34 9.59
C VAL A 92 1.92 1.68 9.00
N ILE A 93 2.68 1.66 7.90
CA ILE A 93 2.64 2.84 7.04
C ILE A 93 1.19 2.86 6.57
N GLN A 94 0.52 4.00 6.69
CA GLN A 94 -0.66 4.23 5.87
C GLN A 94 -0.17 4.10 4.44
N ASP A 95 -0.28 2.90 3.89
CA ASP A 95 0.02 2.61 2.51
C ASP A 95 -0.76 3.66 1.72
N PRO A 96 -0.08 4.62 1.05
CA PRO A 96 -0.76 5.72 0.40
C PRO A 96 -1.78 5.19 -0.62
N VAL A 97 -1.50 4.01 -1.18
CA VAL A 97 -2.43 3.24 -2.02
C VAL A 97 -3.68 2.84 -1.24
N LYS A 98 -3.55 2.18 -0.09
CA LYS A 98 -4.71 1.74 0.72
C LYS A 98 -5.42 2.90 1.41
N ALA A 99 -4.73 3.98 1.76
CA ALA A 99 -5.33 5.19 2.31
C ALA A 99 -6.26 5.84 1.27
N VAL A 100 -5.83 5.86 0.01
CA VAL A 100 -6.63 6.31 -1.12
C VAL A 100 -7.77 5.32 -1.45
N SER A 101 -7.52 4.01 -1.47
CA SER A 101 -8.56 3.01 -1.73
C SER A 101 -9.64 2.98 -0.65
N ARG A 102 -9.31 3.16 0.64
CA ARG A 102 -10.29 3.22 1.73
C ARG A 102 -11.26 4.40 1.57
N LYS A 103 -10.75 5.58 1.23
CA LYS A 103 -11.60 6.75 0.96
C LYS A 103 -12.51 6.58 -0.27
N HIS A 104 -12.09 5.77 -1.25
CA HIS A 104 -12.93 5.43 -2.42
C HIS A 104 -14.01 4.38 -2.10
N LEU A 105 -13.74 3.40 -1.23
CA LEU A 105 -14.73 2.42 -0.76
C LEU A 105 -15.77 3.00 0.22
N ASP A 106 -15.37 3.97 1.05
CA ASP A 106 -16.29 4.68 1.95
C ASP A 106 -17.18 5.69 1.22
N SER A 107 -16.81 6.14 0.01
CA SER A 107 -17.66 7.04 -0.79
C SER A 107 -18.89 6.34 -1.40
N ASP A 108 -18.93 5.00 -1.42
CA ASP A 108 -20.08 4.23 -1.93
C ASP A 108 -21.08 3.84 -0.82
N ARG A 109 -20.69 3.94 0.46
CA ARG A 109 -21.52 3.49 1.59
C ARG A 109 -22.13 4.64 2.40
N GLY A 110 -22.46 5.75 1.72
CA GLY A 110 -22.87 7.00 2.36
C GLY A 110 -24.05 7.74 1.71
N LYS A 111 -24.98 7.08 1.01
CA LYS A 111 -26.27 7.70 0.60
C LYS A 111 -27.46 6.73 0.55
N ARG A 112 -27.91 6.19 1.70
CA ARG A 112 -29.31 5.74 1.85
C ARG A 112 -29.84 6.04 3.25
N SER A 113 -30.18 7.30 3.49
CA SER A 113 -31.09 7.67 4.57
C SER A 113 -31.76 9.02 4.28
N ARG A 114 -32.82 9.01 3.48
CA ARG A 114 -33.97 9.92 3.63
C ARG A 114 -35.23 9.15 3.24
N GLY A 115 -36.11 8.96 4.22
CA GLY A 115 -37.34 8.17 4.12
C GLY A 115 -38.29 8.69 3.05
N TRP A 116 -39.01 7.75 2.43
CA TRP A 116 -40.13 8.06 1.55
C TRP A 116 -41.39 8.37 2.38
N PRO A 117 -42.09 9.48 2.13
CA PRO A 117 -43.45 9.63 2.63
C PRO A 117 -44.36 8.66 1.87
N ARG A 118 -45.01 7.77 2.63
CA ARG A 118 -46.04 6.84 2.17
C ARG A 118 -47.23 7.64 1.65
N ARG A 119 -47.41 7.72 0.33
CA ARG A 119 -48.67 8.13 -0.28
C ARG A 119 -49.46 6.88 -0.66
N GLN A 120 -50.61 6.77 -0.01
CA GLN A 120 -51.63 5.75 -0.16
C GLN A 120 -52.34 6.00 -1.50
N LEU A 121 -52.29 5.04 -2.42
CA LEU A 121 -53.19 5.00 -3.58
C LEU A 121 -54.29 3.98 -3.25
N THR A 122 -55.46 4.50 -2.92
CA THR A 122 -56.71 3.75 -2.90
C THR A 122 -57.06 3.33 -4.32
N LEU A 123 -57.27 2.04 -4.53
CA LEU A 123 -57.89 1.47 -5.72
C LEU A 123 -59.36 1.94 -5.80
N HIS A 124 -59.76 2.45 -6.96
CA HIS A 124 -61.14 2.51 -7.43
C HIS A 124 -61.16 2.07 -8.89
#